data_AF-A0A821YCH2-F1
#
_entry.id   AF-A0A821YCH2-F1
#
_cell.length_a   1.000
_cell.length_b   1.000
_cell.length_c   1.000
_cell.angle_alpha   90.00
_cell.angle_beta   90.00
_cell.angle_gamma   90.00
#
_symmetry.space_group_name_H-M   'P 1'
#
loop_
_entity.id
_entity.type
_entity.pdbx_description
1 polymer ?
#
loop_
_entity_poly.entity_id
_entity_poly.type
_entity_poly.pdbx_seq_one_letter_code
_entity_poly.pdbx_strand_id
1 'polypeptide(L)' 'MNFFYIASCGSCWAFGAVEAMSDRICIASKGAQSVHISAEDLVSCCLLCGEGCNGGYPVAAWNHY' A
#
# COMPACT_ATOMS: atom_id res chain seq x y z
N MET A 1 -8.46 -13.65 1.40
CA MET A 1 -8.10 -12.33 1.94
C MET A 1 -7.14 -12.57 3.09
N ASN A 2 -5.85 -12.28 2.89
CA ASN A 2 -4.89 -12.29 3.99
C ASN A 2 -5.03 -10.95 4.70
N PHE A 3 -5.43 -10.96 5.97
CA PHE A 3 -5.47 -9.75 6.79
C PHE A 3 -4.02 -9.36 7.09
N PHE A 4 -3.56 -8.25 6.51
CA PHE A 4 -2.23 -7.73 6.81
C PHE A 4 -2.21 -7.17 8.24
N TYR A 5 -1.26 -7.67 9.04
CA TYR A 5 -1.10 -7.28 10.42
C TYR A 5 -0.20 -6.04 10.49
N ILE A 6 -0.78 -4.91 10.88
CA ILE A 6 -0.08 -3.65 11.20
C ILE A 6 0.69 -3.73 12.55
N ALA A 7 1.42 -4.84 12.79
CA ALA A 7 2.19 -5.02 14.03
C ALA A 7 3.10 -3.82 14.32
N SER A 8 3.12 -3.28 15.55
CA SER A 8 3.99 -2.23 16.13
C SER A 8 4.65 -1.19 15.18
N CYS A 9 4.01 -0.87 14.06
CA CYS A 9 4.55 -0.08 12.96
C CYS A 9 3.39 0.77 12.44
N GLY A 10 3.53 2.09 12.42
CA GLY A 10 2.56 3.06 11.90
C GLY A 10 2.44 3.07 10.38
N SER A 11 2.35 1.91 9.74
CA SER A 11 2.30 1.74 8.28
C SER A 11 0.89 1.73 7.69
N CYS A 12 -0.13 2.16 8.45
CA CYS A 12 -1.53 2.18 7.99
C CYS A 12 -1.72 2.99 6.69
N TRP A 13 -0.92 4.04 6.51
CA TRP A 13 -0.90 4.87 5.31
C TRP A 13 -0.49 4.10 4.05
N ALA A 14 0.43 3.14 4.19
CA ALA A 14 0.89 2.27 3.10
C ALA A 14 -0.09 1.12 2.87
N PHE A 15 -0.54 0.46 3.94
CA PHE A 15 -1.51 -0.64 3.87
C PHE A 15 -2.82 -0.22 3.20
N GLY A 16 -3.41 0.90 3.62
CA GLY A 16 -4.64 1.39 3.01
C GLY A 16 -4.47 1.79 1.54
N ALA A 17 -3.27 2.23 1.13
CA ALA A 17 -2.98 2.54 -0.27
C ALA A 17 -2.89 1.26 -1.11
N VAL A 18 -2.07 0.29 -0.71
CA VAL A 18 -1.83 -0.93 -1.52
C VAL A 18 -3.05 -1.83 -1.62
N GLU A 19 -3.88 -1.91 -0.57
CA GLU A 19 -5.14 -2.66 -0.62
C GLU A 19 -6.10 -2.02 -1.64
N ALA A 20 -6.30 -0.71 -1.55
CA ALA A 20 -7.16 0.02 -2.47
C ALA A 20 -6.64 0.00 -3.92
N MET A 21 -5.32 0.06 -4.14
CA MET A 21 -4.72 -0.06 -5.48
C MET A 21 -4.96 -1.46 -6.07
N SER A 22 -4.71 -2.51 -5.29
CA SER A 22 -4.88 -3.89 -5.71
C SER A 22 -6.34 -4.16 -6.11
N ASP A 23 -7.29 -3.69 -5.30
CA ASP A 23 -8.72 -3.76 -5.59
C ASP A 23 -9.10 -3.00 -6.86
N ARG A 24 -8.57 -1.77 -7.04
CA ARG A 24 -8.84 -0.96 -8.23
C ARG A 24 -8.31 -1.61 -9.50
N ILE A 25 -7.16 -2.26 -9.47
CA ILE A 25 -6.61 -3.00 -10.63
C ILE A 25 -7.52 -4.18 -10.98
N CYS A 26 -8.01 -4.90 -9.98
CA CYS A 26 -9.00 -5.96 -10.17
C CYS A 26 -10.30 -5.44 -10.79
N ILE A 27 -10.86 -4.36 -10.25
CA ILE A 27 -12.10 -3.76 -10.75
C ILE A 27 -11.93 -3.21 -12.18
N ALA A 28 -10.86 -2.46 -12.43
CA ALA A 28 -10.59 -1.84 -13.73
C ALA A 28 -10.35 -2.89 -14.83
N SER A 29 -9.74 -4.02 -14.47
CA SER A 29 -9.53 -5.15 -15.37
C SER A 29 -10.74 -6.08 -15.50
N LYS A 30 -11.87 -5.76 -14.84
CA LYS A 30 -13.07 -6.62 -14.77
C LYS A 30 -12.75 -8.03 -14.26
N GLY A 31 -11.84 -8.11 -13.29
CA GLY A 31 -11.39 -9.38 -12.68
C GLY A 31 -10.34 -10.13 -13.49
N ALA A 32 -9.85 -9.60 -14.61
CA ALA A 32 -8.82 -10.26 -15.41
C ALA A 32 -7.42 -10.17 -14.77
N GLN A 33 -7.17 -9.15 -13.95
CA GLN A 33 -5.90 -8.94 -13.26
C GLN A 33 -6.15 -8.86 -11.75
N SER A 34 -5.54 -9.78 -11.00
CA SER A 34 -5.50 -9.70 -9.54
C SER A 34 -4.05 -9.59 -9.13
N VAL A 35 -3.66 -8.40 -8.69
CA VAL A 35 -2.30 -8.12 -8.24
C VAL A 35 -2.31 -7.93 -6.73
N HIS A 36 -1.18 -8.24 -6.12
CA HIS A 36 -0.96 -7.98 -4.71
C HIS A 36 0.24 -7.05 -4.59
N ILE A 37 -0.03 -5.77 -4.29
CA ILE A 37 1.00 -4.76 -4.11
C ILE A 37 1.53 -4.87 -2.68
N SER A 38 2.86 -4.96 -2.53
CA SER A 38 3.51 -5.13 -1.22
C SER A 38 3.51 -3.81 -0.45
N ALA A 39 2.94 -3.83 0.75
CA ALA A 39 3.05 -2.70 1.66
C ALA A 39 4.49 -2.52 2.17
N GLU A 40 5.24 -3.61 2.31
CA GLU A 40 6.63 -3.59 2.79
C GLU A 40 7.54 -2.82 1.83
N ASP A 41 7.35 -2.97 0.52
CA ASP A 41 8.05 -2.20 -0.51
C ASP A 41 7.77 -0.70 -0.32
N LEU A 42 6.51 -0.34 -0.14
CA LEU A 42 6.10 1.05 0.08
C LEU A 42 6.67 1.64 1.38
N VAL A 43 6.69 0.86 2.46
CA VAL A 43 7.22 1.27 3.78
C VAL A 43 8.75 1.38 3.76
N SER A 44 9.45 0.55 3.00
CA SER A 44 10.92 0.43 3.04
C SER A 44 11.62 1.21 1.93
N CYS A 45 10.99 1.33 0.75
CA CYS A 45 11.61 1.89 -0.46
C CYS A 45 11.12 3.31 -0.75
N CYS A 46 9.93 3.72 -0.29
CA CYS A 46 9.44 5.07 -0.54
C CYS A 46 9.96 6.09 0.48
N LEU A 47 11.15 6.62 0.21
CA LEU A 47 11.81 7.65 1.04
C LEU A 47 11.07 9.00 1.08
N LEU A 48 10.19 9.27 0.11
CA LEU A 48 9.41 10.51 0.03
C LEU A 48 7.98 10.34 0.58
N CYS A 49 7.58 9.12 0.94
CA CYS A 49 6.23 8.87 1.41
C CYS A 49 6.05 9.14 2.90
N GLY A 50 7.12 9.34 3.65
CA GLY A 50 7.10 9.58 5.08
C GLY A 50 8.26 8.88 5.77
N GLU A 51 8.03 8.50 7.03
CA GLU A 51 9.02 7.91 7.93
C GLU A 51 8.75 6.41 8.15
N GLY A 52 8.28 5.71 7.11
CA GLY A 52 7.98 4.28 7.14
C GLY A 52 7.01 3.89 8.27
N CYS A 53 7.55 3.20 9.28
CA CYS A 53 6.80 2.79 10.47
C CYS A 53 6.48 3.92 11.47
N ASN A 54 7.03 5.12 11.30
CA ASN A 54 6.69 6.26 12.17
C ASN A 54 5.56 7.13 11.57
N GLY A 55 4.95 6.67 10.47
CA GLY A 55 3.87 7.35 9.78
C GLY A 55 4.29 7.84 8.39
N GLY A 56 3.30 8.24 7.60
CA GLY A 56 3.50 8.68 6.23
C GLY A 56 2.24 9.22 5.60
N TYR A 57 2.36 9.61 4.33
CA TYR A 57 1.36 10.33 3.58
C TYR A 57 0.71 9.41 2.54
N PRO A 58 -0.58 9.06 2.69
CA PRO A 58 -1.28 8.20 1.73
C PRO A 58 -1.17 8.72 0.29
N VAL A 59 -1.25 10.05 0.08
CA VAL A 59 -1.15 10.65 -1.26
C VAL A 59 0.21 10.38 -1.91
N ALA A 60 1.29 10.43 -1.13
CA ALA A 60 2.61 10.11 -1.65
C ALA A 60 2.74 8.62 -1.98
N ALA A 61 2.04 7.75 -1.24
CA ALA A 61 1.99 6.32 -1.55
C ALA A 61 1.39 6.06 -2.94
N TRP A 62 0.35 6.81 -3.32
CA TRP A 62 -0.22 6.75 -4.67
C TRP A 62 0.70 7.27 -5.76
N ASN A 63 1.58 8.21 -5.46
CA ASN A 63 2.53 8.74 -6.45
C ASN A 63 3.77 7.84 -6.63
N HIS A 64 3.98 6.87 -5.74
CA HIS A 64 5.10 5.93 -5.83
C HIS A 64 4.87 4.83 -6.89
N TYR A 65 3.60 4.59 -7.27
CA TYR A 65 3.16 3.63 -8.28
C TYR A 65 2.53 4.33 -9.49
#